data_AF-A0A654M3H2-F1
#
_entry.id   AF-A0A654M3H2-F1
#
_cell.length_a   1.000
_cell.length_b   1.000
_cell.length_c   1.000
_cell.angle_alpha   90.00
_cell.angle_beta   90.00
_cell.angle_gamma   90.00
#
_symmetry.space_group_name_H-M   'P 1'
#
loop_
_entity.id
_entity.type
_entity.pdbx_description
1 polymer ?
#
loop_
_entity_poly.entity_id
_entity_poly.type
_entity_poly.pdbx_seq_one_letter_code
_entity_poly.pdbx_strand_id
1 'polypeptide(L)'
;MKFFNSSISLATSSENTTPDGNKIRWIIEVNDLYKQNKGDNRYENRYSIVHKIYEGENFIESHSITVNKKNLFQIKDKIDMVLNECM
;
A
#
# COMPACT_ATOMS: atom_id res chain seq x y z
N MET A 1 -3.16 -3.66 24.83
CA MET A 1 -3.44 -4.41 23.59
C MET A 1 -2.32 -4.11 22.61
N LYS A 2 -1.66 -5.15 22.07
CA LYS A 2 -0.57 -4.98 21.09
C LYS A 2 -1.20 -4.79 19.71
N PHE A 3 -0.82 -3.71 19.02
CA PHE A 3 -1.32 -3.33 17.70
C PHE A 3 -0.53 -4.08 16.62
N PHE A 4 -1.20 -4.84 15.77
CA PHE A 4 -0.60 -5.37 14.54
C PHE A 4 -0.89 -4.38 13.41
N ASN A 5 0.07 -3.49 13.12
CA ASN A 5 0.16 -2.82 11.83
C ASN A 5 0.78 -3.83 10.86
N SER A 6 -0.07 -4.58 10.16
CA SER A 6 0.36 -5.39 9.03
C SER A 6 0.62 -4.46 7.84
N SER A 7 1.80 -3.85 7.81
CA SER A 7 2.35 -3.24 6.60
C SER A 7 2.73 -4.39 5.66
N ILE A 8 1.99 -4.57 4.57
CA ILE A 8 2.43 -5.48 3.50
C ILE A 8 3.49 -4.71 2.71
N SER A 9 4.72 -4.72 3.21
CA SER A 9 5.89 -4.33 2.43
C SER A 9 6.20 -5.50 1.50
N LEU A 10 5.68 -5.46 0.26
CA LEU A 10 6.16 -6.34 -0.79
C LEU A 10 7.53 -5.83 -1.24
N ALA A 11 8.54 -6.08 -0.40
CA ALA A 11 9.93 -5.85 -0.75
C ALA A 11 10.34 -6.97 -1.70
N THR A 12 10.49 -6.67 -2.98
CA THR A 12 11.27 -7.51 -3.88
C THR A 12 12.72 -7.47 -3.40
N SER A 13 13.09 -8.43 -2.55
CA SER A 13 14.46 -8.65 -2.10
C SER A 13 15.27 -9.21 -3.26
N SER A 14 15.77 -8.32 -4.11
CA SER A 14 17.06 -8.55 -4.76
C SER A 14 18.11 -8.25 -3.70
N GLU A 15 18.66 -9.31 -3.12
CA GLU A 15 19.98 -9.28 -2.51
C GLU A 15 20.96 -8.83 -3.59
N ASN A 16 21.45 -7.60 -3.49
CA ASN A 16 22.76 -7.20 -3.97
C ASN A 16 23.14 -5.90 -3.28
N THR A 17 24.18 -5.99 -2.48
CA THR A 17 24.92 -4.87 -1.90
C THR A 17 25.61 -4.11 -3.02
N THR A 18 24.96 -3.08 -3.56
CA THR A 18 25.61 -1.99 -4.31
C THR A 18 25.00 -0.65 -3.88
N PRO A 19 25.79 0.43 -3.75
CA PRO A 19 25.27 1.78 -3.60
C PRO A 19 24.79 2.24 -4.98
N ASP A 20 23.77 1.60 -5.53
CA ASP A 20 23.20 1.99 -6.81
C ASP A 20 22.25 3.17 -6.60
N GLY A 21 22.75 4.35 -6.97
CA GLY A 21 21.90 5.48 -7.28
C GLY A 21 20.88 5.06 -8.35
N ASN A 22 19.61 5.36 -8.10
CA ASN A 22 18.44 5.15 -8.98
C ASN A 22 17.69 3.81 -8.85
N LYS A 23 17.61 3.22 -7.65
CA LYS A 23 16.55 2.23 -7.39
C LYS A 23 15.22 2.94 -7.07
N ILE A 24 14.25 2.85 -7.97
CA ILE A 24 12.87 3.30 -7.71
C ILE A 24 12.18 2.25 -6.81
N ARG A 25 11.63 2.69 -5.68
CA ARG A 25 10.86 1.86 -4.73
C ARG A 25 9.44 2.39 -4.64
N TRP A 26 8.47 1.50 -4.77
CA TRP A 26 7.06 1.83 -4.57
C TRP A 26 6.56 1.20 -3.27
N ILE A 27 5.77 1.97 -2.53
CA ILE A 27 5.09 1.52 -1.31
C ILE A 27 3.60 1.78 -1.50
N ILE A 28 2.78 0.74 -1.27
CA ILE A 28 1.33 0.85 -1.24
C ILE A 28 0.88 0.63 0.21
N GLU A 29 0.21 1.62 0.78
CA GLU A 29 -0.35 1.57 2.13
C GLU A 29 -1.87 1.55 2.04
N VAL A 30 -2.52 0.66 2.80
CA VAL A 30 -3.98 0.59 2.89
C VAL A 30 -4.40 0.94 4.31
N ASN A 31 -5.15 2.03 4.44
CA ASN A 31 -5.58 2.59 5.71
C ASN A 31 -7.09 2.47 5.89
N ASP A 32 -7.52 1.89 7.01
CA ASP A 32 -8.92 1.87 7.44
C ASP A 32 -9.30 3.23 8.02
N LEU A 33 -10.11 4.00 7.29
CA LEU A 33 -10.45 5.38 7.67
C LEU A 33 -11.37 5.43 8.89
N TYR A 34 -12.16 4.38 9.13
CA TYR A 34 -13.02 4.31 10.31
C TYR A 34 -12.20 4.10 11.59
N LYS A 35 -11.13 3.31 11.52
CA LYS A 35 -10.20 3.14 12.66
C LYS A 35 -9.43 4.42 12.99
N GLN A 36 -9.13 5.23 11.97
CA GLN A 36 -8.44 6.52 12.14
C GLN A 36 -9.38 7.62 12.65
N ASN A 37 -10.64 7.61 12.21
CA ASN A 37 -11.67 8.60 12.56
C ASN A 37 -12.81 7.96 13.36
N LYS A 38 -12.47 7.34 14.50
CA LYS A 38 -13.44 6.60 15.33
C LYS A 38 -14.62 7.49 15.72
N GLY A 39 -15.83 7.01 15.46
CA GLY A 39 -17.07 7.71 15.80
C GLY A 39 -17.70 8.52 14.68
N ASP A 40 -17.05 8.64 13.52
CA ASP A 40 -17.65 9.26 12.33
C ASP A 40 -18.07 8.18 11.31
N ASN A 41 -19.38 7.93 11.26
CA ASN A 41 -20.00 6.93 10.37
C ASN A 41 -19.80 7.24 8.88
N ARG A 42 -19.39 8.46 8.50
CA ARG A 42 -19.09 8.78 7.09
C ARG A 42 -17.89 8.02 6.56
N TYR A 43 -17.00 7.56 7.45
CA TYR A 43 -15.85 6.72 7.11
C TYR A 43 -16.12 5.23 7.24
N GLU A 44 -17.34 4.83 7.61
CA GLU A 44 -17.73 3.44 7.66
C GLU A 44 -17.50 2.78 6.29
N ASN A 45 -16.80 1.64 6.29
CA ASN A 45 -16.41 0.91 5.07
C ASN A 45 -15.57 1.71 4.06
N ARG A 46 -14.95 2.83 4.47
CA ARG A 46 -14.01 3.59 3.62
C ARG A 46 -12.56 3.28 3.97
N TYR A 47 -11.75 3.18 2.93
CA TYR A 47 -10.34 2.91 3.00
C TYR A 47 -9.58 3.91 2.15
N SER A 48 -8.42 4.34 2.61
CA SER A 48 -7.48 5.13 1.80
C SER A 48 -6.37 4.20 1.33
N ILE A 49 -6.15 4.16 0.01
CA ILE A 49 -5.01 3.52 -0.60
C ILE A 49 -4.03 4.64 -0.95
N VAL A 50 -2.82 4.56 -0.40
CA VAL A 50 -1.76 5.55 -0.62
C VAL A 50 -0.62 4.88 -1.38
N HIS A 51 -0.32 5.39 -2.56
CA HIS A 51 0.84 5.05 -3.34
C HIS A 51 1.94 6.06 -3.04
N LYS A 52 3.17 5.61 -2.76
CA LYS A 52 4.35 6.44 -2.55
C LYS A 52 5.48 5.95 -3.42
N ILE A 53 6.14 6.87 -4.12
CA ILE A 53 7.31 6.60 -4.95
C ILE A 53 8.53 7.22 -4.30
N TYR A 54 9.60 6.42 -4.22
CA TYR A 54 10.91 6.85 -3.75
C TYR A 54 11.96 6.55 -4.81
N GLU A 55 12.93 7.44 -4.96
CA GLU A 55 14.15 7.22 -5.74
C GLU A 55 15.34 7.19 -4.76
N GLY A 56 15.90 5.99 -4.55
CA GLY A 56 16.84 5.77 -3.45
C GLY A 56 16.17 6.00 -2.09
N GLU A 57 16.62 7.00 -1.35
CA GLU A 57 16.03 7.45 -0.08
C GLU A 57 15.13 8.68 -0.23
N ASN A 58 15.09 9.30 -1.42
CA ASN A 58 14.34 10.51 -1.65
C ASN A 58 12.89 10.20 -1.97
N PHE A 59 11.97 10.83 -1.25
CA PHE A 59 10.55 10.80 -1.58
C PHE A 59 10.29 11.65 -2.84
N ILE A 60 9.62 11.06 -3.83
CA ILE A 60 9.30 11.71 -5.10
C ILE A 60 7.86 12.21 -5.09
N GLU A 61 6.91 11.29 -4.94
CA GLU A 61 5.50 11.62 -5.00
C GLU A 61 4.64 10.66 -4.20
N SER A 62 3.44 11.13 -3.84
CA SER A 62 2.40 10.30 -3.27
C SER A 62 1.05 10.63 -3.88
N HIS A 63 0.30 9.57 -4.20
CA HIS A 63 -1.07 9.67 -4.64
C HIS A 63 -1.97 8.88 -3.69
N SER A 64 -3.14 9.41 -3.38
CA SER A 64 -4.11 8.72 -2.53
C SER A 64 -5.47 8.68 -3.18
N ILE A 65 -6.12 7.52 -3.09
CA ILE A 65 -7.51 7.33 -3.47
C ILE A 65 -8.30 6.81 -2.27
N THR A 66 -9.54 7.26 -2.13
CA THR A 66 -10.47 6.70 -1.16
C THR A 66 -11.41 5.72 -1.86
N VAL A 67 -11.48 4.50 -1.34
CA VAL A 67 -12.32 3.43 -1.88
C VAL A 67 -13.24 2.88 -0.80
N ASN A 68 -14.33 2.23 -1.21
CA ASN A 68 -15.14 1.44 -0.29
C ASN A 68 -14.56 0.02 -0.13
N LYS A 69 -15.08 -0.74 0.84
CA LYS A 69 -14.69 -2.12 1.12
C LYS A 69 -14.78 -3.06 -0.08
N LYS A 70 -15.87 -2.97 -0.88
CA LYS A 70 -16.09 -3.83 -2.05
C LYS A 70 -15.03 -3.58 -3.12
N ASN A 71 -14.76 -2.31 -3.42
CA ASN A 71 -13.74 -1.90 -4.38
C ASN A 71 -12.34 -2.32 -3.92
N LEU A 72 -12.04 -2.25 -2.61
CA LEU A 72 -10.76 -2.71 -2.06
C LEU A 72 -10.52 -4.20 -2.34
N PHE A 73 -11.53 -5.06 -2.12
CA PHE A 73 -11.40 -6.49 -2.43
C PHE A 73 -11.21 -6.75 -3.91
N GLN A 74 -11.94 -6.05 -4.78
CA GLN A 74 -11.76 -6.18 -6.24
C GLN A 74 -10.34 -5.80 -6.69
N ILE A 75 -9.73 -4.79 -6.08
CA ILE A 75 -8.35 -4.40 -6.37
C ILE A 75 -7.39 -5.51 -5.92
N LYS A 76 -7.57 -6.02 -4.70
CA LYS A 76 -6.76 -7.13 -4.17
C LYS A 76 -6.83 -8.34 -5.09
N ASP A 77 -8.03 -8.78 -5.46
CA ASP A 77 -8.22 -9.98 -6.29
C ASP A 77 -7.56 -9.81 -7.68
N LYS A 78 -7.62 -8.61 -8.26
CA LYS A 78 -6.91 -8.30 -9.51
C LYS A 78 -5.40 -8.35 -9.37
N ILE A 79 -4.85 -7.82 -8.26
CA ILE A 79 -3.42 -7.88 -7.99
C ILE A 79 -2.98 -9.33 -7.83
N ASP A 80 -3.69 -10.12 -7.02
CA ASP A 80 -3.38 -11.53 -6.80
C ASP A 80 -3.43 -12.33 -8.10
N MET A 81 -4.42 -12.06 -8.96
CA MET A 81 -4.54 -12.68 -10.28
C MET A 81 -3.33 -12.36 -11.17
N VAL A 82 -2.95 -11.09 -11.29
CA VAL A 82 -1.79 -10.67 -12.11
C VAL A 82 -0.49 -11.29 -11.58
N LEU A 83 -0.29 -11.30 -10.27
CA LEU A 83 0.91 -11.89 -9.65
C LEU A 83 0.97 -13.41 -9.87
N ASN A 84 -0.17 -14.09 -9.83
CA ASN A 84 -0.25 -15.53 -10.10
C ASN A 84 -0.06 -15.88 -11.58
N GLU A 85 -0.49 -15.03 -12.52
CA GLU A 85 -0.23 -15.22 -13.95
C GLU A 85 1.23 -15.00 -14.34
N CYS A 86 1.99 -14.27 -13.51
CA CYS A 86 3.41 -13.99 -13.73
C CYS A 86 4.36 -15.02 -13.07
N MET A 87 3.83 -16.01 -12.35
CA MET A 87 4.57 -17.15 -11.77
C MET A 87 4.32 -18.43 -12.58
#